data_AF-A0A4R5ANF2-F1
#
_entry.id   AF-A0A4R5ANF2-F1
#
_cell.length_a   1.000
_cell.length_b   1.000
_cell.length_c   1.000
_cell.angle_alpha   90.00
_cell.angle_beta   90.00
_cell.angle_gamma   90.00
#
_symmetry.space_group_name_H-M   'P 1'
#
loop_
_entity.id
_entity.type
_entity.pdbx_description
1 polymer ?
#
loop_
_entity_poly.entity_id
_entity_poly.type
_entity_poly.pdbx_seq_one_letter_code
_entity_poly.pdbx_strand_id
1 'polypeptide(L)'
;MTTTDPAATVRVRLGYPVPIGAASITVLGVDPPLVCLGVDDPGGHETTAWYAPGNILMAGGARWRVVRTSPPPRLAPDAPPGTAGDHTVAVLERLAR
;
A
#
# COMPACT_ATOMS: atom_id res chain seq x y z
N MET A 1 21.88 3.55 -24.29
CA MET A 1 22.16 3.27 -22.87
C MET A 1 20.80 3.18 -22.18
N THR A 2 20.28 1.97 -22.02
CA THR A 2 18.97 1.71 -21.41
C THR A 2 19.14 1.85 -19.90
N THR A 3 18.81 3.01 -19.35
CA THR A 3 18.72 3.18 -17.89
C THR A 3 17.53 2.36 -17.42
N THR A 4 17.81 1.22 -16.79
CA THR A 4 16.84 0.46 -16.01
C THR A 4 16.36 1.38 -14.89
N ASP A 5 15.18 1.98 -15.06
CA ASP A 5 14.48 2.66 -13.96
C ASP A 5 14.35 1.62 -12.83
N PRO A 6 14.88 1.85 -11.62
CA PRO A 6 14.76 0.88 -10.55
C PRO A 6 13.27 0.62 -10.35
N ALA A 7 12.83 -0.63 -10.56
CA ALA A 7 11.46 -1.04 -10.37
C ALA A 7 10.99 -0.59 -8.97
N ALA A 8 10.24 0.52 -8.91
CA ALA A 8 9.92 1.16 -7.65
C ALA A 8 8.98 0.22 -6.89
N THR A 9 9.47 -0.30 -5.76
CA THR A 9 8.71 -1.17 -4.87
C THR A 9 8.35 -0.40 -3.61
N VAL A 10 7.08 -0.43 -3.22
CA VAL A 10 6.58 0.25 -2.02
C VAL A 10 6.00 -0.78 -1.05
N ARG A 11 6.37 -0.66 0.23
CA ARG A 11 5.82 -1.48 1.32
C ARG A 11 4.78 -0.67 2.07
N VAL A 12 3.54 -1.11 1.99
CA VAL A 12 2.41 -0.50 2.70
C VAL A 12 2.33 -1.12 4.09
N ARG A 13 2.52 -0.28 5.12
CA ARG A 13 2.56 -0.69 6.52
C ARG A 13 1.25 -0.32 7.23
N LEU A 14 0.86 -1.13 8.21
CA LEU A 14 -0.31 -0.84 9.03
C LEU A 14 -0.05 0.39 9.91
N GLY A 15 -1.04 1.26 10.10
CA GLY A 15 -0.96 2.35 11.08
C GLY A 15 -0.19 3.61 10.66
N TYR A 16 0.46 3.65 9.49
CA TYR A 16 1.15 4.83 8.98
C TYR A 16 0.86 5.08 7.50
N PRO A 17 0.55 6.33 7.10
CA PRO A 17 0.52 6.71 5.70
C PRO A 17 1.88 6.48 5.03
N VAL A 18 1.87 5.84 3.87
CA VAL A 18 3.07 5.57 3.08
C VAL A 18 3.10 6.51 1.88
N PRO A 19 4.14 7.36 1.72
CA PRO A 19 4.25 8.25 0.58
C PRO A 19 4.54 7.47 -0.71
N ILE A 20 3.89 7.86 -1.81
CA ILE A 20 4.05 7.25 -3.13
C ILE A 20 3.98 8.32 -4.23
N GLY A 21 5.14 8.70 -4.77
CA GLY A 21 5.23 9.87 -5.62
C GLY A 21 4.76 11.12 -4.86
N ALA A 22 3.75 11.82 -5.38
CA ALA A 22 3.12 12.96 -4.72
C ALA A 22 1.94 12.56 -3.79
N ALA A 23 1.45 11.31 -3.87
CA ALA A 23 0.30 10.84 -3.10
C ALA A 23 0.72 10.15 -1.80
N SER A 24 -0.25 9.87 -0.93
CA SER A 24 -0.08 9.02 0.25
C SER A 24 -1.08 7.84 0.24
N ILE A 25 -0.65 6.69 0.76
CA ILE A 25 -1.47 5.49 0.90
C ILE A 25 -1.66 5.18 2.38
N THR A 26 -2.90 5.00 2.81
CA THR A 26 -3.24 4.58 4.18
C THR A 26 -3.95 3.24 4.17
N VAL A 27 -3.65 2.38 5.13
CA VAL A 27 -4.37 1.13 5.34
C VAL A 27 -5.63 1.41 6.14
N LEU A 28 -6.80 1.09 5.56
CA LEU A 28 -8.10 1.30 6.20
C LEU A 28 -8.71 0.00 6.74
N GLY A 29 -8.25 -1.15 6.25
CA GLY A 29 -8.73 -2.46 6.68
C GLY A 29 -7.94 -3.60 6.05
N VAL A 30 -7.98 -4.79 6.66
CA VAL A 30 -7.35 -6.00 6.14
C VAL A 30 -8.29 -7.18 6.33
N ASP A 31 -8.62 -7.88 5.25
CA ASP A 31 -9.47 -9.08 5.22
C ASP A 31 -8.86 -10.08 4.23
N PRO A 32 -7.91 -10.93 4.67
CA PRO A 32 -7.07 -11.70 3.76
C PRO A 32 -7.87 -12.55 2.75
N PRO A 33 -7.52 -12.50 1.45
CA PRO A 33 -6.30 -11.91 0.86
C PRO A 33 -6.40 -10.42 0.50
N LEU A 34 -7.48 -9.74 0.88
CA LEU A 34 -7.77 -8.36 0.52
C LEU A 34 -7.17 -7.36 1.53
N VAL A 35 -6.75 -6.21 1.02
CA VAL A 35 -6.38 -5.02 1.82
C VAL A 35 -7.21 -3.83 1.35
N CYS A 36 -7.79 -3.08 2.29
CA CYS A 36 -8.46 -1.83 1.98
C CYS A 36 -7.43 -0.69 2.06
N LEU A 37 -7.20 -0.04 0.93
CA LEU A 37 -6.24 1.06 0.80
C LEU A 37 -7.00 2.35 0.48
N GLY A 38 -6.74 3.38 1.29
CA GLY A 38 -7.05 4.76 0.97
C GLY A 38 -5.88 5.40 0.24
N VAL A 39 -6.14 6.10 -0.87
CA VAL A 39 -5.15 6.90 -1.59
C VAL A 39 -5.58 8.35 -1.50
N ASP A 40 -4.70 9.21 -1.04
CA ASP A 40 -4.87 10.66 -1.05
C ASP A 40 -3.83 11.26 -2.00
N ASP A 41 -4.30 11.81 -3.13
CA ASP A 41 -3.47 12.46 -4.13
C ASP A 41 -3.65 13.98 -4.05
N PRO A 42 -2.57 14.78 -4.01
CA PRO A 42 -2.65 16.25 -3.93
C PRO A 42 -3.35 16.89 -5.14
N GLY A 43 -3.58 16.14 -6.22
CA GLY A 43 -4.49 16.54 -7.30
C GLY A 43 -5.98 16.54 -6.93
N GLY A 44 -6.34 16.23 -5.67
CA GLY A 44 -7.70 16.17 -5.16
C GLY A 44 -8.41 14.84 -5.42
N HIS A 45 -7.67 13.79 -5.78
CA HIS A 45 -8.22 12.47 -6.03
C HIS A 45 -8.05 11.58 -4.81
N GLU A 46 -9.11 11.49 -4.00
CA GLU A 46 -9.19 10.55 -2.89
C GLU A 46 -9.91 9.28 -3.34
N THR A 47 -9.30 8.11 -3.11
CA THR A 47 -9.94 6.82 -3.39
C THR A 47 -9.83 5.88 -2.21
N THR A 48 -10.80 4.98 -2.07
CA THR A 48 -10.78 3.89 -1.10
C THR A 48 -11.30 2.64 -1.77
N ALA A 49 -10.52 1.56 -1.76
CA ALA A 49 -10.94 0.29 -2.35
C ALA A 49 -10.21 -0.91 -1.73
N TRP A 50 -10.82 -2.08 -1.87
CA TRP A 50 -10.24 -3.37 -1.51
C TRP A 50 -9.41 -3.94 -2.67
N TYR A 51 -8.19 -4.36 -2.38
CA TYR A 51 -7.25 -4.87 -3.37
C TYR A 51 -6.75 -6.28 -3.01
N ALA A 52 -6.80 -7.19 -3.98
CA ALA A 52 -6.13 -8.48 -3.95
C ALA A 52 -4.76 -8.40 -4.66
N PRO A 53 -3.86 -9.37 -4.46
CA PRO A 53 -2.69 -9.54 -5.33
C PRO A 53 -3.12 -9.63 -6.80
N GLY A 54 -2.44 -8.88 -7.66
CA GLY A 54 -2.77 -8.73 -9.08
C GLY A 54 -3.57 -7.47 -9.41
N ASN A 55 -4.32 -6.92 -8.45
CA ASN A 55 -5.08 -5.69 -8.68
C ASN A 55 -4.15 -4.49 -8.91
N ILE A 56 -4.68 -3.48 -9.59
CA ILE A 56 -3.95 -2.26 -9.92
C ILE A 56 -4.62 -1.08 -9.22
N LEU A 57 -3.83 -0.25 -8.56
CA LEU A 57 -4.25 1.04 -8.04
C LEU A 57 -3.53 2.19 -8.76
N MET A 58 -4.18 3.35 -8.79
CA MET A 58 -3.62 4.60 -9.28
C MET A 58 -3.20 5.46 -8.09
N ALA A 59 -1.96 5.93 -8.07
CA ALA A 59 -1.48 6.85 -7.03
C ALA A 59 -0.30 7.68 -7.55
N GLY A 60 -0.31 9.00 -7.29
CA GLY A 60 0.78 9.90 -7.68
C GLY A 60 1.01 9.92 -9.19
N GLY A 61 -0.05 9.81 -9.99
CA GLY A 61 0.01 9.76 -11.46
C GLY A 61 0.65 8.48 -12.05
N ALA A 62 0.82 7.41 -11.25
CA ALA A 62 1.38 6.14 -11.69
C ALA A 62 0.45 4.96 -11.39
N ARG A 63 0.63 3.87 -12.16
CA ARG A 63 -0.02 2.59 -11.97
C ARG A 63 0.84 1.72 -11.06
N TRP A 64 0.23 1.16 -10.03
CA TRP A 64 0.88 0.27 -9.08
C TRP A 64 0.15 -1.05 -9.03
N ARG A 65 0.88 -2.15 -9.18
CA ARG A 65 0.35 -3.49 -9.03
C ARG A 65 0.54 -3.95 -7.59
N VAL A 66 -0.52 -4.44 -6.97
CA VAL A 66 -0.40 -5.17 -5.70
C VAL A 66 0.24 -6.52 -6.01
N VAL A 67 1.47 -6.76 -5.57
CA VAL A 67 2.16 -8.03 -5.83
C VAL A 67 2.00 -9.02 -4.69
N ARG A 68 1.79 -8.52 -3.48
CA ARG A 68 1.59 -9.34 -2.29
C ARG A 68 0.70 -8.62 -1.30
N THR A 69 -0.16 -9.37 -0.63
CA THR A 69 -0.86 -8.97 0.58
C THR A 69 -0.48 -9.91 1.72
N SER A 70 -0.55 -9.44 2.96
CA SER A 70 -0.26 -10.24 4.15
C SER A 70 -1.34 -10.00 5.21
N PRO A 71 -1.74 -11.04 5.97
CA PRO A 71 -2.66 -10.87 7.09
C PRO A 71 -2.07 -9.93 8.13
N PRO A 72 -2.90 -9.23 8.93
CA PRO A 72 -2.40 -8.43 10.03
C PRO A 72 -1.71 -9.34 11.07
N PRO A 73 -0.76 -8.81 11.85
CA PRO A 73 -0.14 -9.60 12.91
C PRO A 73 -1.19 -9.95 13.96
N ARG A 74 -1.14 -11.18 14.49
CA ARG A 74 -1.93 -11.55 15.66
C ARG A 74 -1.29 -10.90 16.88
N LEU A 75 -1.77 -9.71 17.22
CA LEU A 75 -1.36 -9.03 18.44
C LEU A 75 -2.05 -9.67 19.65
N ALA A 76 -1.32 -9.74 20.76
CA ALA A 76 -1.92 -10.08 22.04
C ALA A 76 -2.93 -8.97 22.43
N PRO A 77 -4.00 -9.28 23.19
CA PRO A 77 -4.99 -8.30 23.60
C PRO A 77 -4.42 -7.10 24.38
N ASP A 78 -3.27 -7.30 25.04
CA ASP A 78 -2.55 -6.30 25.84
C ASP A 78 -1.40 -5.62 25.08
N ALA A 79 -1.27 -5.87 23.78
CA ALA A 79 -0.22 -5.26 22.97
C ALA A 79 -0.37 -3.72 22.96
N PRO A 80 0.73 -2.96 23.19
CA PRO A 80 0.69 -1.51 23.14
C PRO A 80 0.17 -0.98 21.79
N PRO A 81 -0.49 0.20 21.77
CA PRO A 81 -0.81 0.90 20.53
C PRO A 81 0.44 1.10 19.66
N GLY A 82 0.31 0.90 18.36
CA GLY A 82 1.44 1.02 17.42
C GLY A 82 2.29 -0.24 17.26
N THR A 83 2.07 -1.31 18.03
CA THR A 83 2.84 -2.57 17.92
C THR A 83 2.75 -3.19 16.52
N ALA A 84 1.64 -3.01 15.80
CA ALA A 84 1.51 -3.47 14.42
C ALA A 84 2.06 -2.49 13.37
N GLY A 85 2.56 -1.32 13.79
CA GLY A 85 2.91 -0.17 12.93
C GLY A 85 3.93 -0.46 11.83
N ASP A 86 4.85 -1.40 12.08
CA ASP A 86 5.87 -1.78 11.10
C ASP A 86 5.46 -2.97 10.22
N HIS A 87 4.29 -3.58 10.49
CA HIS A 87 3.85 -4.74 9.74
C HIS A 87 3.42 -4.36 8.33
N THR A 88 4.09 -4.95 7.33
CA THR A 88 3.75 -4.75 5.93
C THR A 88 2.53 -5.60 5.55
N VAL A 89 1.44 -4.95 5.18
CA VAL A 89 0.19 -5.62 4.76
C VAL A 89 0.07 -5.72 3.24
N ALA A 90 0.78 -4.88 2.49
CA ALA A 90 0.84 -4.99 1.04
C ALA A 90 2.19 -4.55 0.48
N VAL A 91 2.58 -5.16 -0.64
CA VAL A 91 3.72 -4.75 -1.45
C VAL A 91 3.21 -4.34 -2.82
N LEU A 92 3.63 -3.16 -3.26
CA LEU A 92 3.25 -2.57 -4.53
C LEU A 92 4.47 -2.46 -5.43
N GLU A 93 4.30 -2.78 -6.71
CA GLU A 93 5.32 -2.55 -7.73
C GLU A 93 4.79 -1.56 -8.75
N ARG A 94 5.62 -0.58 -9.11
CA ARG A 94 5.29 0.37 -10.15
C ARG A 94 5.30 -0.33 -11.50
N LEU A 95 4.23 -0.17 -12.27
CA LEU A 95 4.20 -0.61 -13.65
C LEU A 95 4.87 0.47 -14.52
N ALA A 96 5.90 0.08 -15.27
CA ALA A 96 6.44 0.92 -16.34
C ALA A 96 5.34 1.21 -17.35
N ARG A 97 5.36 2.42 -17.92
CA ARG A 97 4.39 2.85 -18.95
C ARG A 97 4.54 2.03 -20.21
#